data_AF-A0A2I0HPW5-F1
#
_entry.id   AF-A0A2I0HPW5-F1
#
_cell.length_a   1.000
_cell.length_b   1.000
_cell.length_c   1.000
_cell.angle_alpha   90.00
_cell.angle_beta   90.00
_cell.angle_gamma   90.00
#
_symmetry.space_group_name_H-M   'P 1'
#
loop_
_entity.id
_entity.type
_entity.pdbx_description
1 polymer ?
#
loop_
_entity_poly.entity_id
_entity_poly.type
_entity_poly.pdbx_seq_one_letter_code
_entity_poly.pdbx_strand_id
1 'polypeptide(L)'
;MLDMYDYENGIWLCHSFGGRCYNYTAFQPAINVLKEVQAFLEANPSEIVTIIIEDYVTSPKGLTKVFDAAGLRKFWFPVSRMPKNGGNWPTVDDMIQKNQRLLVFTSKSAKEAAEGIAYQWRYMVENQYGDGGMQAGLCPNRGESPPMNATTRSLVLMNYFPDRPDLTQACKYNSAPLMSMAKTFSLLNDQ
;
A
#
# COMPACT_ATOMS: atom_id res chain seq x y z
N MET A 1 -3.95 -2.06 -2.61
CA MET A 1 -3.81 -0.59 -2.72
C MET A 1 -5.22 0.00 -2.74
N LEU A 2 -5.45 1.13 -2.08
CA LEU A 2 -6.75 1.78 -1.97
C LEU A 2 -6.58 3.27 -2.30
N ASP A 3 -7.33 3.74 -3.29
CA ASP A 3 -7.33 5.14 -3.66
C ASP A 3 -8.38 5.87 -2.82
N MET A 4 -7.96 6.78 -1.94
CA MET A 4 -8.84 7.43 -0.98
C MET A 4 -8.95 8.92 -1.25
N TYR A 5 -10.20 9.41 -1.33
CA TYR A 5 -10.53 10.80 -1.65
C TYR A 5 -11.50 11.40 -0.63
N ASP A 6 -11.44 12.72 -0.46
CA ASP A 6 -12.56 13.47 0.09
C ASP A 6 -13.71 13.49 -0.92
N TYR A 7 -14.88 12.98 -0.53
CA TYR A 7 -16.08 12.99 -1.37
C TYR A 7 -17.34 12.92 -0.52
N GLU A 8 -18.39 13.66 -0.91
CA GLU A 8 -19.68 13.69 -0.19
C GLU A 8 -19.57 13.77 1.35
N ASN A 9 -18.72 14.69 1.83
CA ASN A 9 -18.44 14.91 3.26
C ASN A 9 -17.85 13.69 4.01
N GLY A 10 -17.25 12.74 3.29
CA GLY A 10 -16.59 11.57 3.85
C GLY A 10 -15.34 11.17 3.08
N ILE A 11 -14.78 10.01 3.45
CA ILE A 11 -13.65 9.40 2.76
C ILE A 11 -14.17 8.25 1.91
N TRP A 12 -13.87 8.28 0.61
CA TRP A 12 -14.38 7.34 -0.37
C TRP A 12 -13.26 6.61 -1.09
N LEU A 13 -13.54 5.37 -1.46
CA LEU A 13 -12.76 4.66 -2.46
C LEU A 13 -13.18 5.13 -3.84
N CYS A 14 -12.22 5.58 -4.63
CA CYS A 14 -12.49 6.20 -5.91
C CYS A 14 -11.28 6.04 -6.84
N HIS A 15 -11.49 5.60 -8.08
CA HIS A 15 -10.42 5.52 -9.07
C HIS A 15 -10.63 6.64 -10.10
N SER A 16 -9.90 7.74 -9.93
CA SER A 16 -10.20 9.01 -10.59
C SER A 16 -8.94 9.75 -11.05
N PHE A 17 -9.12 10.98 -11.53
CA PHE A 17 -8.04 11.79 -12.09
C PHE A 17 -8.11 13.25 -11.62
N GLY A 18 -6.95 13.93 -11.66
CA GLY A 18 -6.84 15.32 -11.22
C GLY A 18 -7.00 15.52 -9.71
N GLY A 19 -6.84 14.46 -8.91
CA GLY A 19 -6.95 14.52 -7.45
C GLY A 19 -8.35 14.83 -6.93
N ARG A 20 -9.38 14.55 -7.74
CA ARG A 20 -10.79 14.75 -7.38
C ARG A 20 -11.59 13.50 -7.65
N CYS A 21 -12.50 13.15 -6.75
CA CYS A 21 -13.49 12.11 -7.00
C CYS A 21 -14.76 12.69 -7.62
N TYR A 22 -15.35 11.96 -8.57
CA TYR A 22 -16.62 12.28 -9.22
C TYR A 22 -17.63 11.15 -9.02
N ASN A 23 -18.92 11.45 -9.16
CA ASN A 23 -20.02 10.45 -9.06
C ASN A 23 -19.77 9.19 -9.88
N TYR A 24 -19.24 9.31 -11.10
CA TYR A 24 -19.02 8.18 -12.00
C TYR A 24 -17.71 7.42 -11.73
N THR A 25 -16.82 7.95 -10.91
CA THR A 25 -15.57 7.29 -10.48
C THR A 25 -15.62 6.79 -9.05
N ALA A 26 -16.61 7.23 -8.27
CA ALA A 26 -16.81 6.83 -6.89
C ALA A 26 -17.26 5.37 -6.84
N PHE A 27 -16.63 4.59 -5.96
CA PHE A 27 -17.02 3.20 -5.75
C PHE A 27 -17.95 3.08 -4.54
N GLN A 28 -17.43 3.33 -3.33
CA GLN A 28 -18.21 3.35 -2.09
C GLN A 28 -17.45 4.06 -0.96
N PRO A 29 -18.11 4.40 0.16
CA PRO A 29 -17.44 4.93 1.34
C PRO A 29 -16.35 3.98 1.84
N ALA A 30 -15.15 4.51 2.13
CA ALA A 30 -14.01 3.71 2.57
C ALA A 30 -14.27 2.98 3.89
N ILE A 31 -15.12 3.54 4.75
CA ILE A 31 -15.50 2.94 6.04
C ILE A 31 -16.09 1.54 5.90
N ASN A 32 -16.79 1.23 4.81
CA ASN A 32 -17.40 -0.08 4.61
C ASN A 32 -16.32 -1.16 4.42
N VAL A 33 -15.39 -0.93 3.50
CA VAL A 33 -14.27 -1.84 3.24
C VAL A 33 -13.34 -1.93 4.44
N LEU A 34 -13.10 -0.83 5.15
CA LEU A 34 -12.28 -0.86 6.37
C LEU A 34 -12.93 -1.66 7.50
N LYS A 35 -14.26 -1.69 7.60
CA LYS A 35 -14.97 -2.57 8.55
C LYS A 35 -14.86 -4.04 8.15
N GLU A 36 -14.83 -4.37 6.86
CA GLU A 36 -14.55 -5.74 6.40
C GLU A 36 -13.14 -6.17 6.81
N VAL A 37 -12.14 -5.32 6.64
CA VAL A 37 -10.77 -5.57 7.12
C VAL A 37 -10.73 -5.76 8.64
N GLN A 38 -11.49 -4.96 9.38
CA GLN A 38 -11.57 -5.08 10.83
C GLN A 38 -12.18 -6.43 11.25
N ALA A 39 -13.29 -6.83 10.62
CA ALA A 39 -13.92 -8.12 10.87
C ALA A 39 -12.99 -9.29 10.51
N PHE A 40 -12.24 -9.18 9.41
CA PHE A 40 -11.24 -10.17 9.02
C PHE A 40 -10.13 -10.30 10.08
N LEU A 41 -9.55 -9.19 10.54
CA LEU A 41 -8.48 -9.22 11.54
C LEU A 41 -8.95 -9.75 12.91
N GLU A 42 -10.21 -9.52 13.29
CA GLU A 42 -10.82 -10.16 14.48
C GLU A 42 -10.94 -11.67 14.33
N ALA A 43 -11.50 -12.11 13.21
CA ALA A 43 -11.74 -13.54 12.98
C ALA A 43 -10.44 -14.33 12.78
N ASN A 44 -9.36 -13.66 12.37
CA ASN A 44 -8.10 -14.30 12.00
C ASN A 44 -6.94 -13.68 12.82
N PRO A 45 -6.71 -14.13 14.06
CA PRO A 45 -5.77 -13.50 14.99
C PRO A 45 -4.29 -13.62 14.58
N SER A 46 -3.96 -14.57 13.69
CA SER A 46 -2.59 -14.77 13.19
C SER A 46 -2.31 -14.04 11.87
N GLU A 47 -3.32 -13.43 11.25
CA GLU A 47 -3.16 -12.81 9.94
C GLU A 47 -2.69 -11.35 10.05
N ILE A 48 -1.94 -10.91 9.05
CA ILE A 48 -1.46 -9.53 8.90
C ILE A 48 -2.04 -8.95 7.62
N VAL A 49 -2.52 -7.72 7.71
CA VAL A 49 -3.03 -6.96 6.56
C VAL A 49 -2.13 -5.75 6.32
N THR A 50 -1.80 -5.51 5.04
CA THR A 50 -1.11 -4.31 4.59
C THR A 50 -2.03 -3.51 3.68
N ILE A 51 -2.25 -2.24 4.02
CA ILE A 51 -2.97 -1.28 3.18
C ILE A 51 -1.98 -0.22 2.68
N ILE A 52 -1.99 0.02 1.37
CA ILE A 52 -1.25 1.11 0.74
C ILE A 52 -2.29 2.07 0.19
N ILE A 53 -2.26 3.32 0.65
CA ILE A 53 -3.22 4.36 0.31
C ILE A 53 -2.62 5.26 -0.77
N GLU A 54 -3.23 5.30 -1.94
CA GLU A 54 -3.02 6.41 -2.86
C GLU A 54 -3.88 7.59 -2.38
N ASP A 55 -3.23 8.53 -1.68
CA ASP A 55 -3.88 9.47 -0.79
C ASP A 55 -4.17 10.81 -1.47
N TYR A 56 -5.45 11.07 -1.67
CA TYR A 56 -6.02 12.33 -2.16
C TYR A 56 -6.87 13.03 -1.07
N VAL A 57 -6.71 12.63 0.20
CA VAL A 57 -7.47 13.17 1.34
C VAL A 57 -6.79 14.42 1.89
N THR A 58 -7.47 15.55 1.73
CA THR A 58 -7.09 16.87 2.20
C THR A 58 -7.79 17.28 3.49
N SER A 59 -8.94 16.67 3.81
CA SER A 59 -9.68 16.99 5.03
C SER A 59 -8.83 16.74 6.28
N PRO A 60 -8.88 17.63 7.29
CA PRO A 60 -8.07 17.48 8.49
C PRO A 60 -8.35 16.16 9.22
N LYS A 61 -7.30 15.33 9.31
CA LYS A 61 -7.32 14.00 9.91
C LYS A 61 -8.34 13.04 9.30
N GLY A 62 -8.72 13.22 8.03
CA GLY A 62 -9.73 12.39 7.36
C GLY A 62 -9.40 10.90 7.42
N LEU A 63 -8.14 10.54 7.12
CA LEU A 63 -7.66 9.17 7.22
C LEU A 63 -7.68 8.66 8.68
N THR A 64 -7.10 9.38 9.62
CA THR A 64 -7.12 8.97 11.03
C THR A 64 -8.55 8.71 11.52
N LYS A 65 -9.48 9.64 11.25
CA LYS A 65 -10.89 9.52 11.66
C LYS A 65 -11.57 8.30 11.05
N VAL A 66 -11.36 8.01 9.76
CA VAL A 66 -12.04 6.87 9.12
C VAL A 66 -11.49 5.52 9.61
N PHE A 67 -10.19 5.42 9.87
CA PHE A 67 -9.59 4.21 10.44
C PHE A 67 -9.97 4.00 11.91
N ASP A 68 -10.05 5.08 12.70
CA ASP A 68 -10.54 5.02 14.08
C ASP A 68 -12.01 4.60 14.13
N ALA A 69 -12.85 5.19 13.27
CA ALA A 69 -14.26 4.82 13.15
C ALA A 69 -14.48 3.38 12.67
N ALA A 70 -13.54 2.84 11.88
CA ALA A 70 -13.54 1.43 11.48
C ALA A 70 -13.10 0.49 12.62
N GLY A 71 -12.57 1.00 13.73
CA GLY A 71 -12.06 0.20 14.85
C GLY A 71 -10.72 -0.48 14.55
N LEU A 72 -9.98 -0.02 13.54
CA LEU A 72 -8.72 -0.64 13.09
C LEU A 72 -7.50 -0.22 13.91
N ARG A 73 -7.60 0.86 14.69
CA ARG A 73 -6.46 1.42 15.43
C ARG A 73 -5.82 0.44 16.41
N LYS A 74 -6.60 -0.49 16.96
CA LYS A 74 -6.13 -1.56 17.87
C LYS A 74 -5.22 -2.59 17.20
N PHE A 75 -5.21 -2.67 15.87
CA PHE A 75 -4.34 -3.55 15.09
C PHE A 75 -3.11 -2.81 14.54
N TRP A 76 -3.02 -1.50 14.71
CA TRP A 76 -2.10 -0.65 13.94
C TRP A 76 -0.63 -0.90 14.29
N PHE A 77 0.20 -1.18 13.28
CA PHE A 77 1.64 -1.25 13.44
C PHE A 77 2.25 0.17 13.50
N PRO A 78 2.89 0.58 14.60
CA PRO A 78 3.32 1.95 14.80
C PRO A 78 4.61 2.29 14.03
N VAL A 79 4.65 3.49 13.46
CA VAL A 79 5.83 4.06 12.77
C VAL A 79 7.11 4.01 13.63
N SER A 80 6.99 4.17 14.95
CA SER A 80 8.14 4.10 15.88
C SER A 80 8.84 2.75 15.92
N ARG A 81 8.17 1.68 15.49
CA ARG A 81 8.73 0.31 15.39
C ARG A 81 9.09 -0.10 13.98
N MET A 82 8.81 0.75 12.98
CA MET A 82 9.19 0.45 11.61
C MET A 82 10.71 0.62 11.45
N PRO A 83 11.39 -0.30 10.76
CA PRO A 83 12.82 -0.21 10.56
C PRO A 83 13.18 1.02 9.73
N LYS A 84 14.41 1.46 9.90
CA LYS A 84 15.02 2.57 9.15
C LYS A 84 16.27 2.06 8.46
N ASN A 85 16.64 2.68 7.35
CA ASN A 85 17.90 2.45 6.66
C ASN A 85 18.17 0.96 6.34
N GLY A 86 17.17 0.26 5.81
CA GLY A 86 17.30 -1.15 5.42
C GLY A 86 17.27 -2.14 6.59
N GLY A 87 16.99 -1.69 7.82
CA GLY A 87 16.87 -2.57 8.97
C GLY A 87 15.78 -3.64 8.84
N ASN A 88 15.93 -4.70 9.63
CA ASN A 88 14.97 -5.80 9.68
C ASN A 88 13.63 -5.37 10.31
N TRP A 89 12.53 -5.82 9.71
CA TRP A 89 11.21 -5.73 10.33
C TRP A 89 11.11 -6.68 11.51
N PRO A 90 10.24 -6.40 12.51
CA PRO A 90 9.88 -7.40 13.50
C PRO A 90 9.35 -8.66 12.83
N THR A 91 9.50 -9.79 13.51
CA THR A 91 8.96 -11.06 13.02
C THR A 91 7.44 -11.00 13.01
N VAL A 92 6.83 -11.82 12.14
CA VAL A 92 5.37 -12.01 12.12
C VAL A 92 4.86 -12.42 13.50
N ASP A 93 5.56 -13.29 14.21
CA ASP A 93 5.20 -13.69 15.58
C ASP A 93 5.17 -12.51 16.56
N ASP A 94 6.16 -11.60 16.51
CA ASP A 94 6.16 -10.39 17.36
C ASP A 94 4.97 -9.48 17.03
N MET A 95 4.68 -9.30 15.73
CA MET A 95 3.53 -8.51 15.28
C MET A 95 2.22 -9.09 15.77
N ILE A 96 2.06 -10.43 15.71
CA ILE A 96 0.88 -11.14 16.19
C ILE A 96 0.74 -11.03 17.71
N GLN A 97 1.80 -11.33 18.46
CA GLN A 97 1.79 -11.30 19.93
C GLN A 97 1.44 -9.92 20.49
N LYS A 98 1.81 -8.84 19.79
CA LYS A 98 1.49 -7.46 20.18
C LYS A 98 0.18 -6.95 19.57
N ASN A 99 -0.53 -7.77 18.80
CA ASN A 99 -1.70 -7.42 18.01
C ASN A 99 -1.46 -6.19 17.10
N GLN A 100 -0.25 -6.04 16.56
CA GLN A 100 0.15 -4.97 15.64
C GLN A 100 0.17 -5.51 14.21
N ARG A 101 -1.00 -5.94 13.73
CA ARG A 101 -1.17 -6.75 12.52
C ARG A 101 -1.73 -5.97 11.32
N LEU A 102 -1.81 -4.65 11.41
CA LEU A 102 -2.22 -3.77 10.31
C LEU A 102 -1.10 -2.79 9.99
N LEU A 103 -0.45 -2.96 8.84
CA LEU A 103 0.45 -1.95 8.28
C LEU A 103 -0.34 -1.03 7.36
N VAL A 104 -0.19 0.29 7.53
CA VAL A 104 -0.83 1.27 6.64
C VAL A 104 0.20 2.27 6.16
N PHE A 105 0.33 2.34 4.83
CA PHE A 105 1.20 3.27 4.14
C PHE A 105 0.38 4.29 3.35
N THR A 106 0.90 5.51 3.20
CA THR A 106 0.31 6.59 2.40
C THR A 106 1.32 7.18 1.42
N SER A 107 0.84 7.62 0.26
CA SER A 107 1.63 8.32 -0.75
C SER A 107 1.97 9.79 -0.38
N LYS A 108 1.44 10.34 0.73
CA LYS A 108 1.69 11.73 1.15
C LYS A 108 2.62 11.81 2.37
N SER A 109 3.80 12.40 2.18
CA SER A 109 4.84 12.49 3.22
C SER A 109 4.41 13.20 4.51
N ALA A 110 3.58 14.24 4.40
CA ALA A 110 3.12 15.03 5.54
C ALA A 110 2.32 14.21 6.58
N LYS A 111 1.68 13.12 6.14
CA LYS A 111 0.82 12.28 6.99
C LYS A 111 1.58 11.51 8.06
N GLU A 112 2.85 11.20 7.84
CA GLU A 112 3.64 10.48 8.82
C GLU A 112 3.86 11.33 10.08
N ALA A 113 4.30 12.58 9.90
CA ALA A 113 4.52 13.49 11.03
C ALA A 113 3.20 13.96 11.67
N ALA A 114 2.16 14.20 10.87
CA ALA A 114 0.90 14.77 11.35
C ALA A 114 -0.07 13.74 11.94
N GLU A 115 -0.10 12.53 11.38
CA GLU A 115 -1.12 11.50 11.67
C GLU A 115 -0.50 10.16 12.08
N GLY A 116 0.82 9.97 11.94
CA GLY A 116 1.48 8.69 12.24
C GLY A 116 1.20 7.59 11.22
N ILE A 117 0.80 7.95 9.99
CA ILE A 117 0.59 7.03 8.88
C ILE A 117 1.88 6.97 8.06
N ALA A 118 2.43 5.78 7.88
CA ALA A 118 3.77 5.60 7.33
C ALA A 118 3.87 6.13 5.88
N TYR A 119 4.84 6.99 5.60
CA TYR A 119 5.08 7.45 4.24
C TYR A 119 5.74 6.34 3.42
N GLN A 120 5.04 5.83 2.41
CA GLN A 120 5.44 4.59 1.71
C GLN A 120 6.90 4.62 1.23
N TRP A 121 7.34 5.74 0.63
CA TRP A 121 8.68 5.90 0.05
C TRP A 121 9.82 5.97 1.08
N ARG A 122 9.49 6.04 2.38
CA ARG A 122 10.46 5.87 3.47
C ARG A 122 10.75 4.41 3.79
N TYR A 123 9.85 3.48 3.42
CA TYR A 123 9.89 2.09 3.89
C TYR A 123 10.01 1.05 2.78
N MET A 124 9.59 1.39 1.56
CA MET A 124 9.64 0.46 0.42
C MET A 124 10.19 1.11 -0.85
N VAL A 125 10.66 0.25 -1.76
CA VAL A 125 10.82 0.55 -3.19
C VAL A 125 9.69 -0.10 -3.98
N GLU A 126 9.27 0.50 -5.08
CA GLU A 126 8.20 0.00 -5.95
C GLU A 126 8.64 0.07 -7.41
N ASN A 127 8.41 -1.01 -8.16
CA ASN A 127 8.64 -1.00 -9.61
C ASN A 127 7.60 -0.11 -10.32
N GLN A 128 7.94 0.32 -11.53
CA GLN A 128 7.00 0.97 -12.43
C GLN A 128 5.81 0.02 -12.65
N TYR A 129 4.59 0.49 -12.40
CA TYR A 129 3.37 -0.25 -12.73
C TYR A 129 3.14 -0.24 -14.25
N GLY A 130 2.14 -1.00 -14.71
CA GLY A 130 1.81 -1.03 -16.13
C GLY A 130 2.71 -1.94 -16.94
N ASP A 131 2.50 -1.95 -18.25
CA ASP A 131 3.29 -2.77 -19.18
C ASP A 131 4.74 -2.27 -19.26
N GLY A 132 4.97 -0.96 -19.02
CA GLY A 132 6.30 -0.37 -18.90
C GLY A 132 7.13 -0.93 -17.73
N GLY A 133 6.48 -1.54 -16.73
CA GLY A 133 7.12 -2.24 -15.61
C GLY A 133 7.66 -3.63 -15.95
N MET A 134 7.16 -4.24 -17.02
CA MET A 134 7.38 -5.65 -17.37
C MET A 134 8.48 -5.80 -18.42
N GLN A 135 9.63 -5.18 -18.19
CA GLN A 135 10.78 -5.21 -19.10
C GLN A 135 11.81 -6.24 -18.63
N ALA A 136 11.96 -7.35 -19.37
CA ALA A 136 12.90 -8.41 -19.00
C ALA A 136 14.34 -7.89 -18.81
N GLY A 137 14.96 -8.21 -17.68
CA GLY A 137 16.32 -7.78 -17.34
C GLY A 137 16.43 -6.33 -16.85
N LEU A 138 15.33 -5.58 -16.82
CA LEU A 138 15.27 -4.22 -16.30
C LEU A 138 14.32 -4.13 -15.11
N CYS A 139 14.62 -3.18 -14.22
CA CYS A 139 13.85 -2.95 -13.02
C CYS A 139 13.51 -1.47 -12.90
N PRO A 140 12.70 -0.92 -13.81
CA PRO A 140 12.30 0.48 -13.74
C PRO A 140 11.53 0.72 -12.45
N ASN A 141 11.91 1.75 -11.69
CA ASN A 141 11.18 2.17 -10.50
C ASN A 141 10.01 3.09 -10.89
N ARG A 142 8.96 3.10 -10.05
CA ARG A 142 7.94 4.14 -10.10
C ARG A 142 8.58 5.50 -9.81
N GLY A 143 8.10 6.56 -10.45
CA GLY A 143 8.73 7.89 -10.40
C GLY A 143 8.94 8.47 -9.00
N GLU A 144 8.00 8.23 -8.09
CA GLU A 144 8.11 8.70 -6.70
C GLU A 144 8.89 7.74 -5.78
N SER A 145 9.13 6.51 -6.24
CA SER A 145 9.92 5.51 -5.51
C SER A 145 11.41 5.87 -5.55
N PRO A 146 12.17 5.57 -4.47
CA PRO A 146 13.62 5.43 -4.60
C PRO A 146 13.99 4.40 -5.69
N PRO A 147 15.23 4.44 -6.20
CA PRO A 147 15.73 3.43 -7.13
C PRO A 147 15.56 2.02 -6.58
N MET A 148 15.29 1.03 -7.45
CA MET A 148 15.02 -0.36 -7.02
C MET A 148 16.19 -0.99 -6.25
N ASN A 149 17.43 -0.55 -6.49
CA ASN A 149 18.64 -1.00 -5.79
C ASN A 149 18.93 -0.24 -4.47
N ALA A 150 17.99 0.57 -3.98
CA ALA A 150 18.16 1.31 -2.74
C ALA A 150 18.10 0.38 -1.52
N THR A 151 19.26 -0.03 -1.01
CA THR A 151 19.40 -0.87 0.20
C THR A 151 18.96 -0.18 1.49
N THR A 152 18.66 1.12 1.45
CA THR A 152 18.12 1.87 2.60
C THR A 152 16.63 1.60 2.86
N ARG A 153 15.98 0.76 2.05
CA ARG A 153 14.60 0.29 2.21
C ARG A 153 14.61 -1.23 2.29
N SER A 154 13.87 -1.80 3.24
CA SER A 154 13.82 -3.26 3.44
C SER A 154 12.62 -3.94 2.82
N LEU A 155 11.62 -3.17 2.34
CA LEU A 155 10.48 -3.71 1.60
C LEU A 155 10.61 -3.44 0.10
N VAL A 156 10.22 -4.43 -0.69
CA VAL A 156 10.05 -4.32 -2.14
C VAL A 156 8.59 -4.58 -2.44
N LEU A 157 7.91 -3.58 -3.02
CA LEU A 157 6.56 -3.74 -3.53
C LEU A 157 6.62 -4.04 -5.02
N MET A 158 6.07 -5.19 -5.40
CA MET A 158 5.83 -5.49 -6.80
C MET A 158 4.41 -5.07 -7.19
N ASN A 159 4.30 -4.03 -7.99
CA ASN A 159 3.03 -3.48 -8.46
C ASN A 159 2.87 -3.74 -9.96
N TYR A 160 1.82 -4.46 -10.34
CA TYR A 160 1.51 -4.72 -11.74
C TYR A 160 0.00 -4.85 -11.98
N PHE A 161 -0.44 -4.11 -12.98
CA PHE A 161 -1.69 -4.26 -13.70
C PHE A 161 -1.39 -3.79 -15.13
N PRO A 162 -2.03 -4.36 -16.17
CA PRO A 162 -1.80 -3.94 -17.55
C PRO A 162 -2.28 -2.50 -17.78
N ASP A 163 -1.67 -1.78 -18.71
CA ASP A 163 -2.06 -0.40 -19.05
C ASP A 163 -3.49 -0.34 -19.62
N ARG A 164 -3.91 -1.43 -20.25
CA ARG A 164 -5.28 -1.64 -20.72
C ARG A 164 -5.95 -2.71 -19.87
N PRO A 165 -7.08 -2.40 -19.21
CA PRO A 165 -7.78 -3.39 -18.41
C PRO A 165 -8.27 -4.54 -19.30
N ASP A 166 -7.84 -5.76 -18.99
CA ASP A 166 -8.31 -6.99 -19.62
C ASP A 166 -8.69 -7.98 -18.53
N LEU A 167 -10.01 -8.02 -18.24
CA LEU A 167 -10.59 -8.89 -17.23
C LEU A 167 -10.37 -10.37 -17.54
N THR A 168 -10.29 -10.75 -18.83
CA THR A 168 -10.17 -12.16 -19.22
C THR A 168 -8.75 -12.69 -19.01
N GLN A 169 -7.74 -11.81 -19.08
CA GLN A 169 -6.34 -12.16 -18.90
C GLN A 169 -5.79 -11.81 -17.51
N ALA A 170 -6.60 -11.21 -16.63
CA ALA A 170 -6.21 -10.82 -15.27
C ALA A 170 -5.48 -11.95 -14.50
N CYS A 171 -5.97 -13.19 -14.59
CA CYS A 171 -5.30 -14.34 -13.95
C CYS A 171 -3.93 -14.66 -14.56
N LYS A 172 -3.76 -14.47 -15.88
CA LYS A 172 -2.47 -14.71 -16.55
C LYS A 172 -1.45 -13.64 -16.22
N TYR A 173 -1.87 -12.40 -16.03
CA TYR A 173 -0.98 -11.32 -15.59
C TYR A 173 -0.39 -11.60 -14.21
N ASN A 174 -1.18 -12.18 -13.31
CA ASN A 174 -0.77 -12.57 -11.96
C ASN A 174 -0.18 -14.00 -11.90
N SER A 175 0.65 -14.36 -12.89
CA SER A 175 1.21 -15.71 -13.00
C SER A 175 2.73 -15.71 -13.21
N ALA A 176 3.26 -16.68 -13.97
CA ALA A 176 4.68 -16.87 -14.21
C ALA A 176 5.45 -15.61 -14.69
N PRO A 177 4.90 -14.74 -15.56
CA PRO A 177 5.61 -13.52 -15.97
C PRO A 177 5.92 -12.58 -14.81
N LEU A 178 4.97 -12.38 -13.90
CA LEU A 178 5.15 -11.54 -12.71
C LEU A 178 6.19 -12.16 -11.77
N MET A 179 6.13 -13.48 -11.55
CA MET A 179 7.15 -14.16 -10.75
C MET A 179 8.55 -14.07 -11.37
N SER A 180 8.66 -14.11 -12.70
CA SER A 180 9.94 -13.94 -13.40
C SER A 180 10.51 -12.56 -13.15
N MET A 181 9.68 -11.52 -13.23
CA MET A 181 10.09 -10.16 -12.93
C MET A 181 10.51 -10.00 -11.45
N ALA A 182 9.78 -10.61 -10.51
CA ALA A 182 10.15 -10.65 -9.10
C ALA A 182 11.60 -11.14 -8.87
N LYS A 183 11.99 -12.19 -9.61
CA LYS A 183 13.36 -12.75 -9.57
C LYS A 183 14.41 -11.83 -10.18
N THR A 184 14.06 -11.07 -11.22
CA THR A 184 14.96 -10.05 -11.78
C THR A 184 15.30 -8.99 -10.73
N PHE A 185 14.31 -8.56 -9.94
CA PHE A 185 14.54 -7.58 -8.86
C PHE A 185 15.45 -8.13 -7.75
N SER A 186 15.31 -9.40 -7.37
CA SER A 186 16.18 -10.00 -6.33
C SER A 186 17.63 -10.09 -6.78
N LEU A 187 17.88 -10.47 -8.03
CA LEU A 187 19.24 -10.64 -8.57
C LEU A 187 20.02 -9.30 -8.68
N LEU A 188 19.32 -8.18 -8.84
CA LEU A 188 19.95 -6.85 -8.88
C LEU A 188 20.25 -6.29 -7.48
N ASN A 189 19.61 -6.80 -6.43
CA ASN A 189 19.86 -6.40 -5.04
C ASN A 189 20.98 -7.21 -4.36
N ASP A 190 21.39 -8.32 -4.99
CA ASP A 190 22.52 -9.16 -4.55
C ASP A 190 23.86 -8.76 -5.19
N GLN A 191 23.88 -7.69 -6.01
CA GLN A 191 25.09 -7.08 -6.61
C GLN A 191 25.44 -5.76 -5.95
#